data_AF-A0A845DKY7-F1
#
_entry.id   AF-A0A845DKY7-F1
#
_cell.length_a   1.000
_cell.length_b   1.000
_cell.length_c   1.000
_cell.angle_alpha   90.00
_cell.angle_beta   90.00
_cell.angle_gamma   90.00
#
_symmetry.space_group_name_H-M   'P 1'
#
loop_
_entity.id
_entity.type
_entity.pdbx_description
1 polymer ?
#
loop_
_entity_poly.entity_id
_entity_poly.type
_entity_poly.pdbx_seq_one_letter_code
_entity_poly.pdbx_strand_id
1 'polypeptide(L)' 'DMTAQVDVTELMGNEIFLYCLTPDDKQFISRVDPRVRVSTGDEIELAINMANAHIFDPKTELSLAS' A
#
# COMPACT_ATOMS: atom_id res chain seq x y z
N ASP A 1 4.09 0.96 -11.95
CA ASP A 1 4.05 0.24 -10.66
C ASP A 1 4.93 0.95 -9.64
N MET A 2 4.66 0.76 -8.35
CA MET A 2 5.38 1.37 -7.23
C MET A 2 6.11 0.30 -6.43
N THR A 3 7.42 0.42 -6.30
CA THR A 3 8.25 -0.49 -5.49
C THR A 3 8.10 -0.17 -4.00
N ALA A 4 7.98 -1.20 -3.17
CA ALA A 4 8.00 -1.06 -1.72
C ALA A 4 8.55 -2.33 -1.05
N GLN A 5 9.17 -2.17 0.12
CA GLN A 5 9.60 -3.29 0.96
C GLN A 5 8.49 -3.67 1.94
N VAL A 6 8.25 -4.96 2.12
CA VAL A 6 7.31 -5.47 3.13
C VAL A 6 7.98 -5.53 4.50
N ASP A 7 7.42 -4.81 5.46
CA ASP A 7 7.88 -4.84 6.87
C ASP A 7 7.13 -5.93 7.63
N VAL A 8 5.81 -5.98 7.50
CA VAL A 8 4.96 -6.94 8.23
C VAL A 8 3.92 -7.53 7.30
N THR A 9 3.72 -8.85 7.42
CA THR A 9 2.63 -9.59 6.77
C THR A 9 1.64 -10.09 7.82
N GLU A 10 0.38 -9.70 7.71
CA GLU A 10 -0.69 -10.07 8.64
C GLU A 10 -1.82 -10.81 7.91
N LEU A 11 -2.11 -12.04 8.35
CA LEU A 11 -3.11 -12.91 7.74
C LEU A 11 -4.50 -12.67 8.36
N MET A 12 -5.44 -12.17 7.57
CA MET A 12 -6.82 -11.88 8.03
C MET A 12 -7.83 -12.97 7.64
N GLY A 13 -7.37 -14.08 7.06
CA GLY A 13 -8.19 -15.20 6.61
C GLY A 13 -8.73 -15.02 5.19
N ASN A 14 -9.47 -13.93 4.92
CA ASN A 14 -9.99 -13.64 3.58
C ASN A 14 -9.04 -12.78 2.72
N GLU A 15 -8.07 -12.11 3.34
CA GLU A 15 -7.09 -11.22 2.73
C GLU A 15 -5.79 -11.23 3.54
N ILE A 16 -4.73 -10.66 2.97
CA ILE A 16 -3.45 -10.41 3.64
C ILE A 16 -3.23 -8.91 3.69
N PHE A 17 -2.87 -8.42 4.87
CA PHE A 17 -2.48 -7.04 5.07
C PHE A 17 -0.96 -6.97 5.03
N LEU A 18 -0.43 -6.15 4.12
CA LEU A 18 0.99 -5.91 3.95
C LEU A 18 1.31 -4.50 4.42
N TYR A 19 2.08 -4.39 5.49
CA TYR A 19 2.66 -3.13 5.92
C TYR A 19 3.92 -2.91 5.08
N CYS A 20 3.92 -1.85 4.30
CA CYS A 20 4.93 -1.58 3.29
C CYS A 20 5.64 -0.26 3.55
N LEU A 21 6.93 -0.21 3.21
CA LEU A 21 7.77 0.98 3.21
C LEU A 21 8.17 1.32 1.78
N THR A 22 7.94 2.56 1.37
CA THR A 22 8.46 3.09 0.10
C THR A 22 9.97 3.35 0.20
N PRO A 23 10.68 3.55 -0.93
CA PRO A 23 12.10 3.92 -0.93
C PRO A 23 12.43 5.25 -0.21
N ASP A 24 11.41 6.11 0.01
CA ASP A 24 11.51 7.35 0.76
C ASP A 24 10.96 7.24 2.20
N ASP A 25 10.96 6.02 2.76
CA ASP A 25 10.57 5.69 4.15
C ASP A 25 9.11 6.05 4.52
N LYS A 26 8.22 6.17 3.54
CA LYS A 26 6.79 6.34 3.81
C LYS A 26 6.11 4.99 4.02
N GLN A 27 5.31 4.92 5.08
CA GLN A 27 4.56 3.73 5.43
C GLN A 27 3.15 3.77 4.85
N PHE A 28 2.69 2.62 4.35
CA PHE A 28 1.32 2.42 3.93
C PHE A 28 0.92 0.95 4.08
N ILE A 29 -0.38 0.69 4.03
CA ILE A 29 -0.94 -0.67 4.13
C ILE A 29 -1.55 -1.04 2.78
N SER A 30 -1.16 -2.20 2.26
CA SER A 30 -1.78 -2.82 1.10
C SER A 30 -2.62 -4.03 1.53
N ARG A 31 -3.76 -4.23 0.87
CA ARG A 31 -4.64 -5.39 1.07
C ARG A 31 -4.61 -6.23 -0.19
N VAL A 32 -4.23 -7.49 -0.07
CA VAL A 32 -4.04 -8.40 -1.22
C VAL A 32 -4.79 -9.72 -1.02
N ASP A 33 -5.02 -10.42 -2.14
CA ASP A 33 -5.65 -11.76 -2.16
C ASP A 33 -4.80 -12.76 -1.34
N PRO A 34 -5.44 -13.68 -0.59
CA PRO A 34 -4.74 -14.62 0.28
C PRO A 34 -3.84 -15.64 -0.46
N ARG A 35 -3.92 -15.70 -1.79
CA ARG A 35 -3.08 -16.58 -2.62
C ARG A 35 -1.73 -15.95 -2.95
N VAL A 36 -1.54 -14.65 -2.70
CA VAL A 36 -0.26 -13.98 -2.94
C VAL A 36 0.77 -14.51 -1.95
N ARG A 37 1.94 -14.90 -2.44
CA ARG A 37 3.08 -15.32 -1.61
C ARG A 37 4.03 -14.15 -1.45
N VAL A 38 4.00 -13.50 -0.29
CA VAL A 38 4.92 -12.43 0.10
C VAL A 38 5.35 -12.68 1.53
N SER A 39 6.60 -12.39 1.84
CA SER A 39 7.18 -12.49 3.18
C SER A 39 7.74 -11.14 3.62
N THR A 40 7.88 -10.96 4.93
CA THR A 40 8.65 -9.83 5.48
C THR A 40 10.05 -9.77 4.87
N GLY A 41 10.47 -8.57 4.48
CA GLY A 41 11.74 -8.28 3.82
C GLY A 41 11.67 -8.28 2.28
N ASP A 42 10.62 -8.85 1.69
CA ASP A 42 10.47 -8.90 0.24
C ASP A 42 10.27 -7.49 -0.34
N GLU A 43 10.93 -7.24 -1.47
CA GLU A 43 10.65 -6.08 -2.32
C GLU A 43 9.57 -6.46 -3.34
N ILE A 44 8.48 -5.69 -3.36
CA ILE A 44 7.32 -5.95 -4.22
C ILE A 44 7.00 -4.74 -5.09
N GLU A 45 6.45 -5.01 -6.27
CA GLU A 45 5.84 -4.00 -7.13
C GLU A 45 4.32 -3.98 -6.94
N LEU A 46 3.80 -2.80 -6.61
CA LEU A 46 2.38 -2.58 -6.37
C LEU A 46 1.78 -1.70 -7.46
N ALA A 47 0.63 -2.13 -7.98
CA ALA A 47 -0.19 -1.28 -8.84
C ALA A 47 -1.10 -0.41 -7.96
N ILE A 48 -1.00 0.91 -8.11
CA ILE A 48 -1.90 1.85 -7.43
C ILE A 48 -3.13 2.06 -8.30
N ASN A 49 -4.32 1.76 -7.77
CA ASN A 49 -5.57 2.06 -8.44
C ASN A 49 -5.88 3.56 -8.34
N MET A 50 -5.42 4.32 -9.35
CA MET A 50 -5.65 5.75 -9.42
C MET A 50 -7.12 6.14 -9.63
N ALA A 51 -7.98 5.22 -10.10
CA ALA A 51 -9.41 5.49 -10.23
C ALA A 51 -10.12 5.61 -8.87
N ASN A 52 -9.48 5.14 -7.79
CA ASN A 52 -9.99 5.26 -6.42
C ASN A 52 -9.11 6.21 -5.58
N ALA A 53 -8.25 7.03 -6.21
CA ALA A 53 -7.35 7.92 -5.50
C ALA A 53 -8.08 9.19 -5.04
N HIS A 54 -7.71 9.68 -3.86
CA HIS A 54 -8.19 10.95 -3.32
C HIS A 54 -7.02 11.91 -3.14
N ILE A 55 -7.16 13.15 -3.64
CA ILE A 55 -6.13 14.18 -3.58
C ILE A 55 -6.65 15.35 -2.72
N PHE A 56 -5.81 15.83 -1.81
CA PHE A 56 -6.13 16.89 -0.86
C PHE A 56 -5.10 18.03 -0.93
N ASP A 57 -5.55 19.27 -0.68
CA ASP A 57 -4.66 20.42 -0.56
C ASP A 57 -3.89 20.35 0.79
N PRO A 58 -2.55 20.47 0.80
CA PRO A 58 -1.75 20.27 2.01
C PRO A 58 -1.88 21.38 3.07
N LYS A 59 -2.50 22.52 2.75
CA LYS A 59 -2.71 23.64 3.69
C LYS A 59 -4.12 23.67 4.26
N THR A 60 -5.11 23.36 3.41
CA THR A 60 -6.53 23.50 3.75
C THR A 60 -7.22 22.16 4.01
N GLU A 61 -6.57 21.05 3.64
CA GLU A 61 -7.09 19.68 3.72
C GLU A 61 -8.37 19.44 2.91
N LEU A 62 -8.73 20.38 2.03
CA LEU A 62 -9.88 20.26 1.15
C LEU A 62 -9.60 19.23 0.05
N SER A 63 -10.61 18.43 -0.26
CA SER A 63 -10.57 17.48 -1.37
C SER A 63 -10.54 18.23 -2.70
N LEU A 64 -9.58 17.88 -3.55
CA LEU A 64 -9.39 18.45 -4.89
C LEU A 64 -9.89 17.49 -5.97
N ALA A 65 -9.74 16.18 -5.77
CA ALA A 65 -10.14 15.14 -6.71
C ALA A 65 -10.40 13.82 -5.98
N SER A 66 -11.32 13.02 -6.54
CA SER A 66 -11.76 11.70 -6.08
C SER A 66 -12.31 10.89 -7.24
#